data_AF-A0A0K2TAB4-F1
#
_entry.id   AF-A0A0K2TAB4-F1
#
_cell.length_a   1.000
_cell.length_b   1.000
_cell.length_c   1.000
_cell.angle_alpha   90.00
_cell.angle_beta   90.00
_cell.angle_gamma   90.00
#
_symmetry.space_group_name_H-M   'P 1'
#
loop_
_entity.id
_entity.type
_entity.pdbx_description
1 polymer ?
#
loop_
_entity_poly.entity_id
_entity_poly.type
_entity_poly.pdbx_seq_one_letter_code
_entity_poly.pdbx_strand_id
1 'polypeptide(L)'
;MSMYFFLFGLAGEPFLELFPKHPTSKALNGLLKENYLPTSPESIRADVIMFKADYSMKRKQALFNSIISAYYSAYVPCCFTPRSLHYDIEWVGRHVFLVWLGLLSLYTFRCFPASYNHRMHRLAQRLGLWTKIEGRLSANFYSRWTPNTVWKSGQIVRYGKDLYKAESLTNSAEPGNAAQTKFYEIFSNPNDYLLVQLILQMILIATQQITLFLCVYWYQLLSVSILL
;
A
#
# COMPACT_ATOMS: atom_id res chain seq x y z
N MET A 1 23.80 -3.50 4.97
CA MET A 1 23.73 -2.07 5.32
C MET A 1 23.54 -1.14 4.12
N SER A 2 24.23 -1.32 2.99
CA SER A 2 24.14 -0.39 1.83
C SER A 2 22.73 -0.23 1.21
N MET A 3 21.94 -1.31 1.04
CA MET A 3 20.56 -1.20 0.50
C MET A 3 19.57 -0.45 1.41
N TYR A 4 19.78 -0.47 2.72
CA TYR A 4 18.91 0.21 3.69
C TYR A 4 18.98 1.73 3.53
N PHE A 5 20.20 2.28 3.42
CA PHE A 5 20.41 3.71 3.22
C PHE A 5 19.81 4.22 1.90
N PHE A 6 19.76 3.38 0.87
CA PHE A 6 19.16 3.75 -0.41
C PHE A 6 17.62 3.80 -0.34
N LEU A 7 16.99 2.93 0.47
CA LEU A 7 15.54 2.83 0.57
C LEU A 7 14.93 3.75 1.65
N PHE A 8 15.66 3.99 2.75
CA PHE A 8 15.18 4.66 3.95
C PHE A 8 16.00 5.89 4.38
N GLY A 9 17.14 6.18 3.71
CA GLY A 9 18.01 7.30 4.05
C GLY A 9 18.88 7.06 5.30
N LEU A 10 19.50 8.14 5.81
CA LEU A 10 20.35 8.15 7.02
C LEU A 10 19.56 8.07 8.34
N ALA A 11 18.23 7.92 8.29
CA ALA A 11 17.41 7.75 9.47
C ALA A 11 17.56 6.30 9.97
N GLY A 12 18.41 6.11 10.98
CA GLY A 12 18.55 4.84 11.69
C GLY A 12 17.31 4.53 12.55
N GLU A 13 16.20 4.18 11.91
CA GLU A 13 15.04 3.63 12.61
C GLU A 13 15.19 2.11 12.77
N PRO A 14 14.64 1.50 13.84
CA PRO A 14 14.75 0.07 14.09
C PRO A 14 14.10 -0.70 12.93
N PHE A 15 14.94 -1.25 12.06
CA PHE A 15 14.57 -1.96 10.83
C PHE A 15 13.69 -3.20 11.05
N LEU A 16 13.60 -3.70 12.29
CA LEU A 16 12.74 -4.83 12.66
C LEU A 16 11.36 -4.41 13.20
N GLU A 17 11.14 -3.14 13.52
CA GLU A 17 9.80 -2.71 13.91
C GLU A 17 8.92 -2.68 12.66
N LEU A 18 7.81 -3.44 12.66
CA LEU A 18 6.87 -3.49 11.53
C LEU A 18 6.03 -2.21 11.38
N PHE A 19 5.93 -1.45 12.47
CA PHE A 19 5.22 -0.18 12.53
C PHE A 19 6.24 0.92 12.83
N PRO A 20 6.51 1.84 11.90
CA PRO A 20 7.40 2.95 12.19
C PRO A 20 6.74 3.79 13.28
N LYS A 21 7.44 4.02 14.40
CA LYS A 21 7.01 4.95 15.47
C LYS A 21 7.10 6.42 15.03
N HIS A 22 6.99 6.68 13.73
CA HIS A 22 7.03 8.02 13.19
C HIS A 22 5.87 8.85 13.77
N PRO A 23 6.06 10.13 14.11
CA PRO A 23 5.01 10.98 14.67
C PRO A 23 3.75 11.02 13.79
N THR A 24 3.91 10.96 12.47
CA THR A 24 2.77 10.85 11.53
C THR A 24 2.01 9.52 11.67
N SER A 25 2.69 8.41 11.91
CA SER A 25 2.03 7.10 12.10
C SER A 25 1.29 7.03 13.44
N LYS A 26 1.82 7.65 14.51
CA LYS A 26 1.11 7.79 15.80
C LYS A 26 -0.13 8.68 15.67
N ALA A 27 -0.01 9.83 15.01
CA ALA A 27 -1.15 10.70 14.72
C ALA A 27 -2.20 9.96 13.88
N LEU A 28 -1.76 9.24 12.84
CA LEU A 28 -2.64 8.42 12.03
C LEU A 28 -3.33 7.34 12.87
N ASN A 29 -2.59 6.62 13.72
CA ASN A 29 -3.15 5.57 14.55
C ASN A 29 -4.16 6.11 15.57
N GLY A 30 -3.98 7.34 16.06
CA GLY A 30 -4.98 8.07 16.83
C GLY A 30 -6.24 8.37 16.01
N LEU A 31 -6.07 8.90 14.78
CA LEU A 31 -7.15 9.13 13.81
C LEU A 31 -7.81 7.83 13.32
N LEU A 32 -7.10 6.70 13.38
CA LEU A 32 -7.65 5.38 13.10
C LEU A 32 -8.46 4.84 14.30
N LYS A 33 -8.25 5.38 15.50
CA LYS A 33 -8.94 4.91 16.72
C LYS A 33 -10.17 5.74 17.03
N GLU A 34 -10.10 7.05 16.84
CA GLU A 34 -11.27 7.93 16.84
C GLU A 34 -11.95 7.80 15.47
N ASN A 35 -13.28 7.67 15.41
CA ASN A 35 -14.02 7.68 14.14
C ASN A 35 -14.07 9.10 13.52
N TYR A 36 -12.96 9.83 13.57
CA TYR A 36 -12.83 11.18 13.05
C TYR A 36 -12.82 11.15 11.52
N LEU A 37 -13.69 11.96 10.93
CA LEU A 37 -13.86 12.07 9.49
C LEU A 37 -13.84 13.56 9.15
N PRO A 38 -12.75 14.08 8.58
CA PRO A 38 -12.52 15.52 8.44
C PRO A 38 -13.63 16.18 7.62
N THR A 39 -14.16 17.28 8.15
CA THR A 39 -15.26 18.06 7.54
C THR A 39 -14.75 19.25 6.74
N SER A 40 -13.57 19.78 7.08
CA SER A 40 -12.94 20.89 6.36
C SER A 40 -12.15 20.40 5.14
N PRO A 41 -12.24 21.06 3.97
CA PRO A 41 -11.51 20.66 2.75
C PRO A 41 -9.99 20.79 2.86
N GLU A 42 -9.47 21.69 3.71
CA GLU A 42 -8.03 21.80 3.98
C GLU A 42 -7.49 20.58 4.72
N SER A 43 -8.16 20.17 5.81
CA SER A 43 -7.79 18.96 6.56
C SER A 43 -7.89 17.69 5.71
N ILE A 44 -8.90 17.57 4.83
CA ILE A 44 -9.00 16.42 3.90
C ILE A 44 -7.75 16.33 3.01
N ARG A 45 -7.29 17.47 2.46
CA ARG A 45 -6.10 17.50 1.59
C ARG A 45 -4.82 17.17 2.37
N ALA A 46 -4.68 17.70 3.58
CA ALA A 46 -3.54 17.39 4.46
C ALA A 46 -3.49 15.90 4.82
N ASP A 47 -4.64 15.32 5.19
CA ASP A 47 -4.77 13.91 5.52
C ASP A 47 -4.38 13.04 4.32
N VAL A 48 -4.87 13.34 3.12
CA VAL A 48 -4.52 12.59 1.89
C VAL A 48 -3.01 12.57 1.64
N ILE A 49 -2.32 13.70 1.85
CA ILE A 49 -0.85 13.77 1.72
C ILE A 49 -0.18 12.87 2.76
N MET A 50 -0.63 12.93 4.02
CA MET A 50 -0.10 12.12 5.11
C MET A 50 -0.32 10.62 4.86
N PHE A 51 -1.53 10.24 4.49
CA PHE A 51 -1.93 8.87 4.18
C PHE A 51 -1.14 8.29 2.98
N LYS A 52 -0.93 9.09 1.93
CA LYS A 52 -0.10 8.68 0.79
C LYS A 52 1.36 8.41 1.19
N ALA A 53 1.93 9.28 2.03
CA ALA A 53 3.30 9.11 2.53
C ALA A 53 3.40 7.85 3.40
N ASP A 54 2.47 7.65 4.33
CA ASP A 54 2.40 6.47 5.20
C ASP A 54 2.22 5.17 4.41
N TYR A 55 1.34 5.16 3.40
CA TYR A 55 1.14 4.02 2.50
C TYR A 55 2.42 3.63 1.76
N SER A 56 3.12 4.62 1.19
CA SER A 56 4.39 4.39 0.47
C SER A 56 5.46 3.82 1.40
N MET A 57 5.55 4.34 2.62
CA MET A 57 6.49 3.88 3.64
C MET A 57 6.19 2.44 4.08
N LYS A 58 4.95 2.16 4.48
CA LYS A 58 4.50 0.83 4.91
C LYS A 58 4.73 -0.24 3.86
N ARG A 59 4.51 0.08 2.58
CA ARG A 59 4.79 -0.85 1.47
C ARG A 59 6.28 -1.14 1.31
N LYS A 60 7.14 -0.11 1.34
CA LYS A 60 8.60 -0.29 1.28
C LYS A 60 9.11 -1.13 2.45
N GLN A 61 8.60 -0.86 3.65
CA GLN A 61 8.95 -1.56 4.88
C GLN A 61 8.48 -3.01 4.86
N ALA A 62 7.24 -3.30 4.43
CA ALA A 62 6.75 -4.66 4.29
C ALA A 62 7.63 -5.50 3.35
N LEU A 63 8.03 -4.93 2.21
CA LEU A 63 8.89 -5.61 1.22
C LEU A 63 10.32 -5.80 1.74
N PHE A 64 10.88 -4.80 2.40
CA PHE A 64 12.22 -4.90 2.97
C PHE A 64 12.27 -5.92 4.11
N ASN A 65 11.29 -5.87 5.02
CA ASN A 65 11.20 -6.79 6.15
C ASN A 65 10.95 -8.21 5.68
N SER A 66 10.14 -8.46 4.64
CA SER A 66 9.93 -9.82 4.13
C SER A 66 11.22 -10.41 3.59
N ILE A 67 12.01 -9.64 2.85
CA ILE A 67 13.30 -10.09 2.29
C ILE A 67 14.29 -10.41 3.42
N ILE A 68 14.45 -9.50 4.38
CA ILE A 68 15.39 -9.69 5.49
C ILE A 68 14.98 -10.87 6.37
N SER A 69 13.70 -10.95 6.73
CA SER A 69 13.19 -12.04 7.54
C SER A 69 13.39 -13.37 6.83
N ALA A 70 13.07 -13.48 5.54
CA ALA A 70 13.30 -14.70 4.77
C ALA A 70 14.79 -15.06 4.66
N TYR A 71 15.66 -14.08 4.49
CA TYR A 71 17.11 -14.28 4.45
C TYR A 71 17.62 -14.89 5.76
N TYR A 72 17.29 -14.29 6.90
CA TYR A 72 17.77 -14.77 8.21
C TYR A 72 17.04 -16.03 8.69
N SER A 73 15.77 -16.23 8.35
CA SER A 73 15.00 -17.38 8.83
C SER A 73 15.16 -18.63 7.96
N ALA A 74 15.40 -18.48 6.65
CA ALA A 74 15.44 -19.61 5.72
C ALA A 74 16.83 -19.83 5.10
N TYR A 75 17.53 -18.77 4.67
CA TYR A 75 18.80 -18.93 3.97
C TYR A 75 20.00 -19.12 4.91
N VAL A 76 20.10 -18.30 5.96
CA VAL A 76 21.23 -18.35 6.91
C VAL A 76 21.40 -19.73 7.59
N PRO A 77 20.34 -20.42 8.05
CA PRO A 77 20.46 -21.78 8.58
C PRO A 77 21.09 -22.75 7.59
N CYS A 78 20.78 -22.62 6.29
CA CYS A 78 21.35 -23.48 5.25
C CYS A 78 22.86 -23.27 5.09
N CYS A 79 23.38 -22.05 5.27
CA CYS A 79 24.82 -21.77 5.19
C CYS A 79 25.65 -22.43 6.30
N PHE A 80 25.05 -22.72 7.45
CA PHE A 80 25.72 -23.38 8.58
C PHE A 80 25.66 -24.92 8.50
N THR A 81 25.07 -25.46 7.44
CA THR A 81 25.00 -26.91 7.22
C THR A 81 26.39 -27.49 6.96
N PRO A 82 26.77 -28.62 7.58
CA PRO A 82 28.06 -29.26 7.33
C PRO A 82 28.29 -29.58 5.85
N ARG A 83 29.50 -29.33 5.34
CA ARG A 83 29.89 -29.61 3.93
C ARG A 83 29.78 -31.09 3.53
N SER A 84 29.67 -32.00 4.50
CA SER A 84 29.45 -33.43 4.28
C SER A 84 28.01 -33.77 3.89
N LEU A 85 27.05 -32.83 4.03
CA LEU A 85 25.67 -33.00 3.61
C LEU A 85 25.49 -32.40 2.21
N HIS A 86 25.35 -33.26 1.20
CA HIS A 86 24.92 -32.83 -0.13
C HIS A 86 23.45 -32.41 -0.05
N TYR A 87 23.19 -31.10 -0.06
CA TYR A 87 21.83 -30.57 -0.15
C TYR A 87 21.58 -30.01 -1.55
N ASP A 88 20.35 -30.15 -2.01
CA ASP A 88 19.92 -29.63 -3.31
C ASP A 88 19.72 -28.11 -3.23
N ILE A 89 20.53 -27.36 -3.98
CA ILE A 89 20.49 -25.90 -4.03
C ILE A 89 19.16 -25.43 -4.63
N GLU A 90 18.59 -26.17 -5.58
CA GLU A 90 17.30 -25.85 -6.19
C GLU A 90 16.18 -25.94 -5.16
N TRP A 91 16.22 -26.95 -4.30
CA TRP A 91 15.22 -27.12 -3.24
C TRP A 91 15.32 -26.01 -2.17
N VAL A 92 16.54 -25.66 -1.76
CA VAL A 92 16.77 -24.54 -0.83
C VAL A 92 16.30 -23.22 -1.44
N GLY A 93 16.56 -22.99 -2.73
CA GLY A 93 16.06 -21.81 -3.45
C GLY A 93 14.53 -21.72 -3.42
N ARG A 94 13.84 -22.82 -3.71
CA ARG A 94 12.36 -22.89 -3.64
C ARG A 94 11.84 -22.67 -2.22
N HIS A 95 12.49 -23.24 -1.21
CA HIS A 95 12.13 -23.06 0.19
C HIS A 95 12.26 -21.59 0.63
N VAL A 96 13.40 -20.95 0.34
CA VAL A 96 13.62 -19.52 0.66
C VAL A 96 12.59 -18.64 -0.03
N PHE A 97 12.26 -18.93 -1.29
CA PHE A 97 11.25 -18.20 -2.04
C PHE A 97 9.84 -18.34 -1.45
N LEU A 98 9.44 -19.55 -1.04
CA LEU A 98 8.15 -19.80 -0.38
C LEU A 98 8.05 -19.07 0.96
N VAL A 99 9.10 -19.13 1.79
CA VAL A 99 9.16 -18.39 3.07
C VAL A 99 9.02 -16.89 2.80
N TRP A 100 9.72 -16.36 1.79
CA TRP A 100 9.61 -14.96 1.42
C TRP A 100 8.20 -14.55 0.98
N LEU A 101 7.54 -15.33 0.12
CA LEU A 101 6.16 -15.06 -0.30
C LEU A 101 5.18 -15.10 0.89
N GLY A 102 5.34 -16.08 1.79
CA GLY A 102 4.52 -16.19 3.00
C GLY A 102 4.68 -14.98 3.92
N LEU A 103 5.92 -14.59 4.20
CA LEU A 103 6.23 -13.41 5.02
C LEU A 103 5.77 -12.11 4.37
N LEU A 104 5.92 -11.98 3.06
CA LEU A 104 5.41 -10.82 2.30
C LEU A 104 3.89 -10.70 2.48
N SER A 105 3.17 -11.81 2.32
CA SER A 105 1.71 -11.85 2.47
C SER A 105 1.24 -11.54 3.90
N LEU A 106 1.96 -12.06 4.91
CA LEU A 106 1.70 -11.74 6.31
C LEU A 106 1.92 -10.24 6.59
N TYR A 107 3.02 -9.67 6.10
CA TYR A 107 3.33 -8.27 6.31
C TYR A 107 2.38 -7.34 5.55
N THR A 108 1.93 -7.68 4.34
CA THR A 108 0.89 -6.88 3.66
C THR A 108 -0.41 -6.88 4.45
N PHE A 109 -0.86 -8.02 4.99
CA PHE A 109 -2.06 -8.07 5.85
C PHE A 109 -1.91 -7.23 7.13
N ARG A 110 -0.75 -7.27 7.76
CA ARG A 110 -0.50 -6.53 9.01
C ARG A 110 -0.35 -5.03 8.80
N CYS A 111 0.31 -4.62 7.72
CA CYS A 111 0.51 -3.21 7.40
C CYS A 111 -0.79 -2.52 6.95
N PHE A 112 -1.72 -3.27 6.37
CA PHE A 112 -2.95 -2.74 5.78
C PHE A 112 -4.20 -3.46 6.33
N PRO A 113 -4.57 -3.20 7.59
CA PRO A 113 -5.80 -3.75 8.15
C PRO A 113 -7.04 -3.18 7.42
N ALA A 114 -8.15 -3.92 7.42
CA ALA A 114 -9.38 -3.52 6.74
C ALA A 114 -9.87 -2.10 7.13
N SER A 115 -9.68 -1.70 8.39
CA SER A 115 -10.04 -0.38 8.89
C SER A 115 -9.18 0.76 8.34
N TYR A 116 -7.94 0.49 7.92
CA TYR A 116 -7.06 1.44 7.24
C TYR A 116 -7.53 1.64 5.79
N ASN A 117 -7.79 0.55 5.08
CA ASN A 117 -8.26 0.59 3.69
C ASN A 117 -9.63 1.25 3.56
N HIS A 118 -10.54 0.95 4.49
CA HIS A 118 -11.85 1.60 4.55
C HIS A 118 -11.74 3.12 4.70
N ARG A 119 -10.77 3.59 5.47
CA ARG A 119 -10.53 5.04 5.65
C ARG A 119 -9.90 5.68 4.43
N MET A 120 -8.93 5.05 3.80
CA MET A 120 -8.38 5.51 2.53
C MET A 120 -9.46 5.69 1.48
N HIS A 121 -10.35 4.71 1.37
CA HIS A 121 -11.48 4.74 0.46
C HIS A 121 -12.44 5.89 0.77
N ARG A 122 -12.83 6.08 2.05
CA ARG A 122 -13.69 7.21 2.45
C ARG A 122 -13.04 8.57 2.21
N LEU A 123 -11.73 8.69 2.44
CA LEU A 123 -10.99 9.91 2.14
C LEU A 123 -10.91 10.18 0.63
N ALA A 124 -10.69 9.13 -0.18
CA ALA A 124 -10.74 9.25 -1.63
C ALA A 124 -12.13 9.75 -2.10
N GLN A 125 -13.22 9.18 -1.59
CA GLN A 125 -14.57 9.64 -1.90
C GLN A 125 -14.83 11.11 -1.52
N ARG A 126 -14.26 11.59 -0.40
CA ARG A 126 -14.39 12.99 0.05
C ARG A 126 -13.48 13.97 -0.69
N LEU A 127 -12.32 13.49 -1.15
CA LEU A 127 -11.39 14.24 -1.97
C LEU A 127 -12.04 14.54 -3.32
N GLY A 128 -12.60 13.52 -3.97
CA GLY A 128 -13.27 13.64 -5.26
C GLY A 128 -12.34 13.84 -6.46
N LEU A 129 -12.93 13.81 -7.65
CA LEU A 129 -12.25 13.93 -8.93
C LEU A 129 -12.70 15.16 -9.73
N TRP A 130 -11.74 15.82 -10.34
CA TRP A 130 -11.95 16.90 -11.30
C TRP A 130 -11.74 16.40 -12.73
N THR A 131 -12.74 16.60 -13.59
CA THR A 131 -12.61 16.40 -15.04
C THR A 131 -12.44 17.74 -15.73
N LYS A 132 -11.40 17.86 -16.57
CA LYS A 132 -11.17 19.09 -17.35
C LYS A 132 -12.25 19.18 -18.44
N ILE A 133 -12.92 20.32 -18.53
CA ILE A 133 -13.84 20.62 -19.63
C ILE A 133 -13.11 21.50 -20.63
N GLU A 134 -13.14 21.10 -21.89
CA GLU A 134 -12.72 21.92 -23.02
C GLU A 134 -13.94 22.67 -23.57
N GLY A 135 -13.95 24.00 -23.46
CA GLY A 135 -15.05 24.83 -23.96
C GLY A 135 -15.12 26.21 -23.32
N ARG A 136 -15.81 27.14 -23.98
CA ARG A 136 -16.13 28.46 -23.43
C ARG A 136 -17.54 28.43 -22.84
N LEU A 137 -17.63 28.33 -21.52
CA LEU A 137 -18.91 28.47 -20.80
C LEU A 137 -19.14 29.93 -20.41
N SER A 138 -20.40 30.36 -20.37
CA SER A 138 -20.74 31.70 -19.88
C SER A 138 -20.41 31.81 -18.38
N ALA A 139 -20.11 33.03 -17.91
CA ALA A 139 -19.73 33.30 -16.52
C ALA A 139 -20.79 32.89 -15.49
N ASN A 140 -22.04 32.70 -15.90
CA ASN A 140 -23.13 32.28 -15.02
C ASN A 140 -23.12 30.77 -14.73
N PHE A 141 -22.39 29.98 -15.51
CA PHE A 141 -22.36 28.52 -15.39
C PHE A 141 -21.15 27.98 -14.62
N TYR A 142 -20.21 28.83 -14.21
CA TYR A 142 -19.04 28.40 -13.45
C TYR A 142 -18.75 29.33 -12.27
N SER A 143 -18.28 28.75 -11.17
CA SER A 143 -17.81 29.50 -10.00
C SER A 143 -16.29 29.58 -9.96
N ARG A 144 -15.72 30.59 -9.28
CA ARG A 144 -14.28 30.62 -9.02
C ARG A 144 -13.94 29.57 -7.97
N TRP A 145 -12.93 28.73 -8.25
CA TRP A 145 -12.48 27.75 -7.26
C TRP A 145 -11.98 28.45 -6.00
N THR A 146 -12.36 27.94 -4.84
CA THR A 146 -11.89 28.41 -3.54
C THR A 146 -11.47 27.21 -2.68
N PRO A 147 -10.39 27.34 -1.89
CA PRO A 147 -9.81 26.23 -1.13
C PRO A 147 -10.67 25.77 0.06
N ASN A 148 -11.59 26.63 0.53
CA ASN A 148 -12.37 26.43 1.76
C ASN A 148 -13.77 25.88 1.49
N THR A 149 -14.14 25.67 0.23
CA THR A 149 -15.46 25.19 -0.15
C THR A 149 -15.39 23.75 -0.65
N VAL A 150 -16.38 22.95 -0.23
CA VAL A 150 -16.59 21.59 -0.76
C VAL A 150 -17.56 21.71 -1.93
N TRP A 151 -17.15 21.26 -3.10
CA TRP A 151 -17.94 21.32 -4.33
C TRP A 151 -18.80 20.06 -4.49
N LYS A 152 -20.06 20.22 -4.90
CA LYS A 152 -20.98 19.10 -5.13
C LYS A 152 -20.83 18.54 -6.55
N SER A 153 -21.26 17.30 -6.76
CA SER A 153 -21.28 16.66 -8.08
C SER A 153 -21.96 17.55 -9.14
N GLY A 154 -21.32 17.67 -10.31
CA GLY A 154 -21.81 18.46 -11.43
C GLY A 154 -21.45 19.94 -11.41
N GLN A 155 -20.90 20.48 -10.32
CA GLN A 155 -20.47 21.88 -10.27
C GLN A 155 -19.22 22.10 -11.12
N ILE A 156 -19.20 23.23 -11.83
CA ILE A 156 -18.09 23.64 -12.69
C ILE A 156 -17.36 24.79 -12.01
N VAL A 157 -16.05 24.63 -11.87
CA VAL A 157 -15.17 25.64 -11.30
C VAL A 157 -14.08 26.05 -12.29
N ARG A 158 -13.74 27.33 -12.23
CA ARG A 158 -12.59 27.86 -12.94
C ARG A 158 -11.38 27.90 -12.02
N TYR A 159 -10.29 27.27 -12.46
CA TYR A 159 -9.00 27.31 -11.78
C TYR A 159 -7.92 27.68 -12.82
N GLY A 160 -7.30 28.84 -12.63
CA GLY A 160 -6.39 29.41 -13.62
C GLY A 160 -7.10 29.72 -14.95
N LYS A 161 -6.59 29.15 -16.05
CA LYS A 161 -7.13 29.31 -17.40
C LYS A 161 -8.14 28.23 -17.80
N ASP A 162 -8.19 27.13 -17.05
CA ASP A 162 -8.98 25.94 -17.37
C ASP A 162 -10.27 25.86 -16.55
N LEU A 163 -11.25 25.13 -17.09
CA LEU A 163 -12.51 24.81 -16.43
C LEU A 163 -12.50 23.33 -16.01
N TYR A 164 -12.98 23.07 -14.80
CA TYR A 164 -13.04 21.72 -14.23
C TYR A 164 -14.44 21.43 -13.72
N LYS A 165 -14.92 20.22 -13.93
CA LYS A 165 -16.20 19.71 -13.43
C LYS A 165 -15.97 18.71 -12.31
N ALA A 166 -16.75 18.85 -11.24
CA ALA A 166 -16.78 17.86 -10.16
C ALA A 166 -17.55 16.63 -10.61
N GLU A 167 -16.89 15.47 -10.63
CA GLU A 167 -17.52 14.19 -10.98
C GLU A 167 -18.05 13.47 -9.74
N SER A 168 -17.32 13.55 -8.63
CA SER A 168 -17.65 12.86 -7.38
C SER A 168 -18.74 13.56 -6.57
N LEU A 169 -19.36 12.83 -5.63
CA LEU A 169 -20.44 13.31 -4.76
C LEU A 169 -20.05 14.59 -3.99
N THR A 170 -18.81 14.60 -3.51
CA THR A 170 -18.14 15.73 -2.84
C THR A 170 -16.74 15.87 -3.41
N ASN A 171 -16.34 17.09 -3.74
CA ASN A 171 -15.03 17.39 -4.28
C ASN A 171 -14.35 18.49 -3.46
N SER A 172 -13.29 18.09 -2.77
CA SER A 172 -12.42 18.94 -1.96
C SER A 172 -11.00 19.00 -2.53
N ALA A 173 -10.75 18.33 -3.66
CA ALA A 173 -9.46 18.26 -4.30
C ALA A 173 -9.07 19.63 -4.90
N GLU A 174 -7.77 19.85 -5.04
CA GLU A 174 -7.26 20.96 -5.81
C GLU A 174 -7.25 20.59 -7.31
N PRO A 175 -7.99 21.34 -8.15
CA PRO A 175 -8.02 21.08 -9.59
C PRO A 175 -6.61 21.20 -10.20
N GLY A 176 -6.22 20.20 -10.99
CA GLY A 176 -4.89 20.13 -11.60
C GLY A 176 -3.82 19.43 -10.76
N ASN A 177 -4.10 19.06 -9.50
CA ASN A 177 -3.14 18.32 -8.68
C ASN A 177 -3.13 16.82 -9.01
N ALA A 178 -2.20 16.41 -9.87
CA ALA A 178 -2.05 15.01 -10.31
C ALA A 178 -1.82 14.02 -9.15
N ALA A 179 -1.28 14.45 -8.01
CA ALA A 179 -1.06 13.58 -6.86
C ALA A 179 -2.38 13.18 -6.19
N GLN A 180 -3.35 14.10 -6.13
CA GLN A 180 -4.68 13.89 -5.57
C GLN A 180 -5.55 13.08 -6.53
N THR A 181 -5.45 13.36 -7.84
CA THR A 181 -6.09 12.55 -8.90
C THR A 181 -5.67 11.09 -8.83
N LYS A 182 -4.36 10.80 -8.81
CA LYS A 182 -3.85 9.42 -8.72
C LYS A 182 -4.27 8.74 -7.42
N PHE A 183 -4.35 9.49 -6.31
CA PHE A 183 -4.82 8.93 -5.05
C PHE A 183 -6.29 8.52 -5.15
N TYR A 184 -7.14 9.38 -5.75
CA TYR A 184 -8.53 9.04 -6.02
C TYR A 184 -8.64 7.78 -6.89
N GLU A 185 -7.94 7.72 -8.01
CA GLU A 185 -7.99 6.58 -8.94
C GLU A 185 -7.62 5.25 -8.26
N ILE A 186 -6.57 5.25 -7.43
CA ILE A 186 -6.09 4.02 -6.75
C ILE A 186 -7.02 3.57 -5.62
N PHE A 187 -7.64 4.49 -4.89
CA PHE A 187 -8.41 4.18 -3.67
C PHE A 187 -9.94 4.36 -3.83
N SER A 188 -10.40 4.77 -5.01
CA SER A 188 -11.83 4.87 -5.32
C SER A 188 -12.51 3.51 -5.23
N ASN A 189 -11.84 2.43 -5.62
CA ASN A 189 -12.40 1.09 -5.57
C ASN A 189 -11.79 0.29 -4.40
N PRO A 190 -12.59 -0.11 -3.40
CA PRO A 190 -12.09 -0.92 -2.29
C PRO A 190 -11.69 -2.34 -2.73
N ASN A 191 -12.25 -2.80 -3.86
CA ASN A 191 -12.00 -4.13 -4.41
C ASN A 191 -10.58 -4.29 -4.94
N ASP A 192 -9.94 -3.22 -5.40
CA ASP A 192 -8.61 -3.31 -6.04
C ASP A 192 -7.55 -3.80 -5.04
N TYR A 193 -7.61 -3.31 -3.80
CA TYR A 193 -6.73 -3.78 -2.74
C TYR A 193 -6.98 -5.26 -2.38
N LEU A 194 -8.26 -5.64 -2.24
CA LEU A 194 -8.63 -7.02 -1.96
C LEU A 194 -8.19 -7.97 -3.08
N LEU A 195 -8.29 -7.52 -4.33
CA LEU A 195 -7.85 -8.26 -5.50
C LEU A 195 -6.34 -8.48 -5.48
N VAL A 196 -5.55 -7.45 -5.18
CA VAL A 196 -4.08 -7.60 -5.06
C VAL A 196 -3.73 -8.63 -3.98
N GLN A 197 -4.41 -8.57 -2.84
CA GLN A 197 -4.15 -9.52 -1.76
C GLN A 197 -4.61 -10.94 -2.11
N LEU A 198 -5.72 -11.08 -2.82
CA LEU A 198 -6.20 -12.37 -3.34
C LEU A 198 -5.21 -12.96 -4.34
N ILE A 199 -4.70 -12.16 -5.28
CA ILE A 199 -3.71 -12.60 -6.28
C ILE A 199 -2.45 -13.08 -5.57
N LEU A 200 -1.96 -12.34 -4.57
CA LEU A 200 -0.79 -12.74 -3.78
C LEU A 200 -1.01 -14.09 -3.09
N GLN A 201 -2.20 -14.31 -2.51
CA GLN A 201 -2.57 -15.59 -1.89
C GLN A 201 -2.67 -16.74 -2.90
N MET A 202 -3.26 -16.48 -4.06
CA MET A 202 -3.35 -17.48 -5.14
C MET A 202 -1.95 -17.89 -5.64
N ILE A 203 -1.02 -16.95 -5.77
CA ILE A 203 0.37 -17.23 -6.13
C ILE A 203 1.05 -18.09 -5.07
N LEU A 204 0.85 -17.77 -3.78
CA LEU A 204 1.40 -18.56 -2.69
C LEU A 204 0.88 -20.01 -2.71
N ILE A 205 -0.43 -20.20 -2.84
CA ILE A 205 -1.04 -21.53 -2.89
C ILE A 205 -0.58 -22.31 -4.14
N ALA A 206 -0.53 -21.66 -5.31
CA ALA A 206 -0.09 -22.31 -6.54
C ALA A 206 1.39 -22.74 -6.45
N THR A 207 2.26 -21.89 -5.88
CA THR A 207 3.68 -22.22 -5.68
C THR A 207 3.87 -23.35 -4.67
N GLN A 208 3.07 -23.40 -3.60
CA GLN A 208 3.04 -24.53 -2.66
C GLN A 208 2.61 -25.82 -3.35
N GLN A 209 1.54 -25.80 -4.16
CA GLN A 209 1.06 -26.97 -4.89
C GLN A 209 2.08 -27.48 -5.91
N ILE A 210 2.68 -26.59 -6.71
CA ILE A 210 3.76 -26.95 -7.66
C ILE A 210 4.93 -27.60 -6.91
N THR A 211 5.31 -27.04 -5.76
CA THR A 211 6.40 -27.58 -4.94
C THR A 211 6.06 -28.98 -4.41
N LEU A 212 4.80 -29.20 -4.00
CA LEU A 212 4.31 -30.51 -3.57
C LEU A 212 4.36 -31.55 -4.69
N PHE A 213 3.93 -31.21 -5.91
CA PHE A 213 3.96 -32.13 -7.06
C PHE A 213 5.38 -32.50 -7.49
N LEU A 214 6.34 -31.60 -7.32
CA LEU A 214 7.75 -31.82 -7.67
C LEU A 214 8.54 -32.50 -6.54
N CYS A 215 7.88 -32.79 -5.41
CA CYS A 215 8.50 -33.33 -4.21
C CYS A 215 8.69 -34.85 -4.35
N VAL A 216 9.93 -35.31 -4.50
CA VAL A 216 10.25 -36.74 -4.66
C VAL A 216 10.62 -37.39 -3.32
N TYR A 217 11.09 -36.60 -2.34
CA TYR A 217 11.62 -37.12 -1.08
C TYR A 217 10.76 -36.75 0.15
N TRP A 218 10.72 -37.64 1.14
CA TRP A 218 9.90 -37.48 2.36
C TRP A 218 10.32 -36.30 3.26
N TYR A 219 11.62 -35.98 3.32
CA TYR A 219 12.10 -34.84 4.11
C TYR A 219 11.71 -33.48 3.50
N GLN A 220 11.52 -33.44 2.18
CA GLN A 220 11.05 -32.27 1.44
C GLN A 220 9.57 -32.01 1.74
N LEU A 221 8.76 -33.09 1.88
CA LEU A 221 7.36 -33.00 2.32
C LEU A 221 7.26 -32.43 3.74
N LEU A 222 8.08 -32.92 4.68
CA LEU A 222 8.11 -32.41 6.06
C LEU A 222 8.48 -30.92 6.12
N SER A 223 9.45 -30.48 5.30
CA SER A 223 9.84 -29.06 5.23
C SER A 223 8.70 -28.16 4.73
N VAL A 224 7.91 -28.62 3.76
CA VAL A 224 6.73 -27.89 3.25
C VAL A 224 5.60 -27.90 4.28
N SER A 225 5.37 -29.00 4.98
CA SER A 225 4.31 -29.11 6.00
C SER A 225 4.54 -28.26 7.25
N ILE A 226 5.81 -28.05 7.66
CA ILE A 226 6.14 -27.15 8.78
C ILE A 226 5.90 -25.67 8.42
N LEU A 227 5.86 -25.36 7.13
CA LEU A 227 5.69 -24.01 6.58
C LEU A 227 4.22 -23.61 6.38
N LEU A 228 3.31 -24.59 6.38
CA LEU A 228 1.86 -24.42 6.21
C LEU A 228 1.20 -24.09 7.55
#